data_AF-A0A9C6T3C3-F1
#
_entry.id   AF-A0A9C6T3C3-F1
#
_cell.length_a   1.000
_cell.length_b   1.000
_cell.length_c   1.000
_cell.angle_alpha   90.00
_cell.angle_beta   90.00
_cell.angle_gamma   90.00
#
_symmetry.space_group_name_H-M   'P 1'
#
loop_
_entity.id
_entity.type
_entity.pdbx_description
1 polymer ?
#
loop_
_entity_poly.entity_id
_entity_poly.type
_entity_poly.pdbx_seq_one_letter_code
_entity_poly.pdbx_strand_id
1 'polypeptide(L)'
;MALPKLHKLRLLSASDVELSKLFEKRAVDVHRIIFSNDHPNRHMTTLRKMRNVRHLNIMYIQNHFSIENLRDLIKIWKQLEQIDLIDFTIWSGEAELWQTVASCPTLKILNILNTDMRKDFFEVGRRIMEETLNNRSQTLTLNCCDARCKELILQHFKHPQLKKFIFSLCNHPNITK
;
A
#
# COMPACT_ATOMS: atom_id res chain seq x y z
N MET A 1 -27.90 -12.21 -19.27
CA MET A 1 -26.49 -11.98 -19.66
C MET A 1 -25.69 -11.72 -18.40
N ALA A 2 -24.65 -12.50 -18.12
CA ALA A 2 -23.81 -12.31 -16.93
C ALA A 2 -22.70 -11.28 -17.22
N LEU A 3 -22.57 -10.26 -16.38
CA LEU A 3 -21.50 -9.27 -16.52
C LEU A 3 -20.15 -9.88 -16.07
N PRO A 4 -19.03 -9.62 -16.76
CA PRO A 4 -17.72 -10.19 -16.42
C PRO A 4 -17.24 -9.76 -15.02
N LYS A 5 -16.50 -10.64 -14.31
CA LYS A 5 -15.96 -10.40 -12.96
C LYS A 5 -14.98 -9.23 -12.93
N LEU A 6 -15.28 -8.22 -12.12
CA LEU A 6 -14.45 -7.03 -11.96
C LEU A 6 -13.31 -7.27 -10.97
N HIS A 7 -12.20 -7.84 -11.44
CA HIS A 7 -11.06 -8.18 -10.58
C HIS A 7 -10.16 -6.99 -10.24
N LYS A 8 -10.02 -6.04 -11.18
CA LYS A 8 -9.18 -4.85 -11.08
C LYS A 8 -10.03 -3.62 -11.31
N LEU A 9 -9.96 -2.67 -10.39
CA LEU A 9 -10.63 -1.38 -10.48
C LEU A 9 -9.58 -0.28 -10.41
N ARG A 10 -9.65 0.66 -11.36
CA ARG A 10 -8.88 1.91 -11.33
C ARG A 10 -9.83 3.08 -11.17
N LEU A 11 -9.59 3.91 -10.16
CA LEU A 11 -10.37 5.10 -9.87
C LEU A 11 -9.60 6.33 -10.37
N LEU A 12 -10.27 7.09 -11.25
CA LEU A 12 -9.79 8.30 -11.89
C LEU A 12 -10.88 9.36 -11.71
N SER A 13 -10.88 10.06 -10.57
CA SER A 13 -11.85 11.13 -10.28
C SER A 13 -13.32 10.71 -10.49
N ALA A 14 -13.70 9.51 -10.03
CA ALA A 14 -15.06 8.98 -10.24
C ALA A 14 -16.05 9.59 -9.23
N SER A 15 -17.31 9.75 -9.63
CA SER A 15 -18.35 10.21 -8.69
C SER A 15 -18.86 9.07 -7.80
N ASP A 16 -19.23 9.37 -6.55
CA ASP A 16 -19.78 8.36 -5.62
C ASP A 16 -21.07 7.71 -6.14
N VAL A 17 -21.86 8.44 -6.92
CA VAL A 17 -23.14 7.95 -7.46
C VAL A 17 -22.92 6.85 -8.48
N GLU A 18 -21.93 7.03 -9.37
CA GLU A 18 -21.58 6.03 -10.40
C GLU A 18 -20.95 4.80 -9.76
N LEU A 19 -20.04 5.02 -8.80
CA LEU A 19 -19.40 3.97 -8.05
C LEU A 19 -20.41 3.14 -7.25
N SER A 20 -21.36 3.79 -6.57
CA SER A 20 -22.35 3.10 -5.76
C SER A 20 -23.15 2.05 -6.55
N LYS A 21 -23.61 2.41 -7.76
CA LYS A 21 -24.35 1.49 -8.64
C LYS A 21 -23.50 0.30 -9.10
N LEU A 22 -22.23 0.54 -9.40
CA LEU A 22 -21.29 -0.53 -9.79
C LEU A 22 -21.05 -1.50 -8.62
N PHE A 23 -20.88 -0.95 -7.41
CA PHE A 23 -20.44 -1.73 -6.26
C PHE A 23 -21.55 -2.44 -5.51
N GLU A 24 -22.80 -1.98 -5.62
CA GLU A 24 -23.96 -2.78 -5.19
C GLU A 24 -23.97 -4.18 -5.81
N LYS A 25 -23.48 -4.31 -7.05
CA LYS A 25 -23.48 -5.58 -7.76
C LYS A 25 -22.13 -6.28 -7.69
N ARG A 26 -21.02 -5.54 -7.69
CA ARG A 26 -19.68 -6.07 -8.02
C ARG A 26 -18.60 -5.84 -6.98
N ALA A 27 -18.89 -5.21 -5.83
CA ALA A 27 -17.84 -4.88 -4.86
C ALA A 27 -17.02 -6.08 -4.40
N VAL A 28 -17.66 -7.24 -4.24
CA VAL A 28 -17.01 -8.48 -3.80
C VAL A 28 -16.10 -9.11 -4.84
N ASP A 29 -16.23 -8.74 -6.11
CA ASP A 29 -15.36 -9.27 -7.18
C ASP A 29 -14.00 -8.54 -7.21
N VAL A 30 -13.90 -7.37 -6.59
CA VAL A 30 -12.71 -6.51 -6.66
C VAL A 30 -11.59 -7.06 -5.78
N HIS A 31 -10.48 -7.44 -6.41
CA HIS A 31 -9.28 -7.94 -5.75
C HIS A 31 -8.14 -6.92 -5.76
N ARG A 32 -8.10 -6.06 -6.79
CA ARG A 32 -7.12 -5.00 -6.93
C ARG A 32 -7.81 -3.66 -7.10
N ILE A 33 -7.38 -2.67 -6.32
CA ILE A 33 -7.80 -1.29 -6.45
C ILE A 33 -6.60 -0.39 -6.70
N ILE A 34 -6.76 0.57 -7.61
CA ILE A 34 -5.75 1.54 -7.99
C ILE A 34 -6.36 2.94 -7.85
N PHE A 35 -5.77 3.76 -7.01
CA PHE A 35 -6.07 5.19 -6.92
C PHE A 35 -5.04 5.97 -7.71
N SER A 36 -5.49 6.67 -8.75
CA SER A 36 -4.65 7.55 -9.58
C SER A 36 -5.28 8.94 -9.55
N ASN A 37 -4.65 9.90 -8.86
CA ASN A 37 -5.19 11.26 -8.68
C ASN A 37 -6.59 11.32 -8.05
N ASP A 38 -7.00 10.30 -7.30
CA ASP A 38 -8.29 10.25 -6.62
C ASP A 38 -8.10 9.94 -5.14
N HIS A 39 -8.88 10.59 -4.29
CA HIS A 39 -8.69 10.52 -2.84
C HIS A 39 -9.58 9.43 -2.22
N PRO A 40 -9.02 8.33 -1.67
CA PRO A 40 -9.80 7.20 -1.16
C PRO A 40 -10.91 7.57 -0.18
N ASN A 41 -10.67 8.58 0.68
CA ASN A 41 -11.65 9.08 1.64
C ASN A 41 -13.00 9.48 1.03
N ARG A 42 -13.02 9.95 -0.22
CA ARG A 42 -14.27 10.30 -0.91
C ARG A 42 -15.21 9.11 -1.00
N HIS A 43 -14.65 7.91 -1.10
CA HIS A 43 -15.39 6.70 -1.40
C HIS A 43 -15.52 5.74 -0.21
N MET A 44 -15.26 6.16 1.02
CA MET A 44 -15.11 5.23 2.15
C MET A 44 -16.34 4.34 2.43
N THR A 45 -17.54 4.91 2.33
CA THR A 45 -18.80 4.14 2.46
C THR A 45 -18.86 2.99 1.45
N THR A 46 -18.31 3.24 0.28
CA THR A 46 -18.32 2.35 -0.86
C THR A 46 -17.18 1.33 -0.80
N LEU A 47 -15.96 1.76 -0.47
CA LEU A 47 -14.78 0.91 -0.29
C LEU A 47 -15.00 -0.15 0.80
N ARG A 48 -15.81 0.17 1.83
CA ARG A 48 -16.24 -0.79 2.87
C ARG A 48 -16.97 -2.02 2.32
N LYS A 49 -17.57 -1.94 1.14
CA LYS A 49 -18.26 -3.07 0.50
C LYS A 49 -17.28 -4.04 -0.18
N MET A 50 -16.05 -3.61 -0.48
CA MET A 50 -15.05 -4.41 -1.21
C MET A 50 -14.25 -5.30 -0.24
N ARG A 51 -14.83 -6.43 0.18
CA ARG A 51 -14.22 -7.28 1.21
C ARG A 51 -13.07 -8.16 0.74
N ASN A 52 -12.93 -8.37 -0.56
CA ASN A 52 -11.95 -9.28 -1.17
C ASN A 52 -10.72 -8.56 -1.75
N VAL A 53 -10.52 -7.28 -1.41
CA VAL A 53 -9.35 -6.53 -1.86
C VAL A 53 -8.09 -7.15 -1.24
N ARG A 54 -7.16 -7.53 -2.11
CA ARG A 54 -5.84 -8.10 -1.77
C ARG A 54 -4.69 -7.21 -2.19
N HIS A 55 -4.92 -6.30 -3.14
CA HIS A 55 -3.90 -5.41 -3.66
C HIS A 55 -4.42 -3.98 -3.70
N LEU A 56 -3.73 -3.08 -3.01
CA LEU A 56 -3.93 -1.64 -3.02
C LEU A 56 -2.76 -0.98 -3.73
N ASN A 57 -3.05 -0.15 -4.73
CA ASN A 57 -2.04 0.67 -5.39
C ASN A 57 -2.47 2.14 -5.29
N ILE A 58 -1.58 2.97 -4.77
CA ILE A 58 -1.77 4.41 -4.61
C ILE A 58 -0.65 5.11 -5.37
N MET A 59 -1.06 5.89 -6.36
CA MET A 59 -0.16 6.67 -7.20
C MET A 59 -0.49 8.14 -7.07
N TYR A 60 0.53 8.96 -6.78
CA TYR A 60 0.52 10.41 -6.94
C TYR A 60 -0.83 11.05 -6.58
N ILE A 61 -1.12 11.20 -5.28
CA ILE A 61 -2.29 11.94 -4.82
C ILE A 61 -1.81 13.34 -4.41
N GLN A 62 -2.21 14.36 -5.17
CA GLN A 62 -1.91 15.75 -4.83
C GLN A 62 -2.63 16.13 -3.53
N ASN A 63 -1.82 16.39 -2.49
CA ASN A 63 -2.17 16.90 -1.16
C ASN A 63 -3.28 16.10 -0.41
N HIS A 64 -3.10 15.97 0.91
CA HIS A 64 -4.08 15.48 1.90
C HIS A 64 -4.24 13.98 2.13
N PHE A 65 -3.65 13.07 1.33
CA PHE A 65 -3.66 11.66 1.73
C PHE A 65 -2.63 11.43 2.86
N SER A 66 -3.12 11.05 4.03
CA SER A 66 -2.32 10.87 5.24
C SER A 66 -2.16 9.40 5.61
N ILE A 67 -1.25 9.13 6.55
CA ILE A 67 -1.10 7.80 7.15
C ILE A 67 -2.41 7.28 7.76
N GLU A 68 -3.24 8.15 8.34
CA GLU A 68 -4.54 7.76 8.89
C GLU A 68 -5.50 7.26 7.80
N ASN A 69 -5.43 7.83 6.60
CA ASN A 69 -6.24 7.36 5.48
C ASN A 69 -5.82 5.95 5.05
N LEU A 70 -4.50 5.69 4.98
CA LEU A 70 -4.02 4.33 4.70
C LEU A 70 -4.43 3.35 5.81
N ARG A 71 -4.31 3.75 7.09
CA ARG A 71 -4.72 2.92 8.23
C ARG A 71 -6.20 2.57 8.15
N ASP A 72 -7.06 3.51 7.77
CA ASP A 72 -8.48 3.25 7.60
C ASP A 72 -8.79 2.27 6.46
N LEU A 73 -8.07 2.35 5.34
CA LEU A 73 -8.17 1.37 4.26
C LEU A 73 -7.73 -0.03 4.73
N ILE A 74 -6.59 -0.13 5.41
CA ILE A 74 -6.09 -1.39 6.00
C ILE A 74 -7.11 -1.97 6.99
N LYS A 75 -7.74 -1.12 7.81
CA LYS A 75 -8.78 -1.56 8.75
C LYS A 75 -9.98 -2.18 8.02
N ILE A 76 -10.33 -1.68 6.84
CA ILE A 76 -11.48 -2.16 6.06
C ILE A 76 -11.15 -3.47 5.32
N TRP A 77 -9.94 -3.57 4.76
CA TRP A 77 -9.52 -4.69 3.91
C TRP A 77 -8.61 -5.66 4.66
N LYS A 78 -9.24 -6.57 5.42
CA LYS A 78 -8.53 -7.54 6.24
C LYS A 78 -7.72 -8.58 5.45
N GLN A 79 -8.03 -8.76 4.16
CA GLN A 79 -7.32 -9.68 3.26
C GLN A 79 -6.24 -8.99 2.43
N LEU A 80 -5.84 -7.76 2.78
CA LEU A 80 -4.86 -7.02 2.01
C LEU A 80 -3.47 -7.70 2.09
N GLU A 81 -2.96 -8.14 0.94
CA GLU A 81 -1.70 -8.87 0.81
C GLU A 81 -0.60 -8.01 0.18
N GLN A 82 -0.96 -6.96 -0.56
CA GLN A 82 -0.01 -6.09 -1.24
C GLN A 82 -0.42 -4.62 -1.17
N ILE A 83 0.55 -3.77 -0.87
CA ILE A 83 0.43 -2.31 -0.94
C ILE A 83 1.55 -1.78 -1.85
N ASP A 84 1.16 -1.00 -2.84
CA ASP A 84 2.06 -0.25 -3.70
C ASP A 84 1.85 1.25 -3.45
N LEU A 85 2.89 1.93 -2.96
CA LEU A 85 2.95 3.38 -2.86
C LEU A 85 3.97 3.89 -3.87
N ILE A 86 3.51 4.74 -4.78
CA ILE A 86 4.30 5.22 -5.93
C ILE A 86 4.30 6.75 -5.93
N ASP A 87 5.48 7.35 -6.06
CA ASP A 87 5.71 8.80 -6.09
C ASP A 87 5.20 9.50 -4.81
N PHE A 88 5.29 8.82 -3.66
CA PHE A 88 4.54 9.22 -2.48
C PHE A 88 5.17 8.75 -1.17
N THR A 89 5.36 9.69 -0.22
CA THR A 89 5.84 9.43 1.16
C THR A 89 4.77 9.85 2.15
N ILE A 90 4.25 8.93 2.96
CA ILE A 90 3.25 9.23 4.01
C ILE A 90 3.79 9.15 5.43
N TRP A 91 4.94 8.49 5.60
CA TRP A 91 5.51 8.20 6.89
C TRP A 91 6.54 9.27 7.22
N SER A 92 6.43 9.84 8.42
CA SER A 92 7.42 10.78 8.96
C SER A 92 8.72 10.08 9.35
N GLY A 93 8.67 8.77 9.62
CA GLY A 93 9.84 7.97 10.00
C GLY A 93 9.57 6.46 9.97
N GLU A 94 10.63 5.70 10.23
CA GLU A 94 10.65 4.24 10.23
C GLU A 94 9.61 3.65 11.21
N ALA A 95 9.45 4.24 12.40
CA ALA A 95 8.45 3.81 13.38
C ALA A 95 7.02 3.73 12.81
N GLU A 96 6.60 4.76 12.07
CA GLU A 96 5.25 4.83 11.51
C GLU A 96 5.05 3.81 10.38
N LEU A 97 6.08 3.57 9.58
CA LEU A 97 6.11 2.52 8.57
C LEU A 97 5.84 1.15 9.23
N TRP A 98 6.60 0.80 10.27
CA TRP A 98 6.43 -0.50 10.91
C TRP A 98 5.12 -0.64 11.68
N GLN A 99 4.62 0.42 12.31
CA GLN A 99 3.27 0.42 12.89
C GLN A 99 2.17 0.18 11.83
N THR A 100 2.36 0.72 10.62
CA THR A 100 1.45 0.48 9.49
C THR A 100 1.49 -1.00 9.08
N VAL A 101 2.68 -1.58 8.98
CA VAL A 101 2.88 -3.02 8.70
C VAL A 101 2.26 -3.89 9.80
N ALA A 102 2.44 -3.52 11.08
CA ALA A 102 1.86 -4.24 12.22
C ALA A 102 0.32 -4.26 12.18
N SER A 103 -0.28 -3.18 11.68
CA SER A 103 -1.73 -3.06 11.52
C SER A 103 -2.30 -3.91 10.38
N CYS A 104 -1.43 -4.49 9.52
CA CYS A 104 -1.81 -5.35 8.40
C CYS A 104 -1.06 -6.70 8.45
N PRO A 105 -1.48 -7.64 9.32
CA PRO A 105 -0.79 -8.93 9.49
C PRO A 105 -0.74 -9.78 8.21
N THR A 106 -1.71 -9.61 7.32
CA THR A 106 -1.85 -10.32 6.04
C THR A 106 -0.97 -9.75 4.93
N LEU A 107 -0.36 -8.57 5.12
CA LEU A 107 0.48 -7.90 4.12
C LEU A 107 1.72 -8.74 3.82
N LYS A 108 1.88 -9.23 2.59
CA LYS A 108 3.05 -10.00 2.14
C LYS A 108 4.06 -9.15 1.39
N ILE A 109 3.59 -8.13 0.68
CA ILE A 109 4.40 -7.30 -0.21
C ILE A 109 4.12 -5.83 0.07
N LEU A 110 5.17 -5.06 0.35
CA LEU A 110 5.14 -3.62 0.42
C LEU A 110 6.09 -3.06 -0.63
N ASN A 111 5.55 -2.34 -1.61
CA ASN A 111 6.32 -1.65 -2.63
C ASN A 111 6.30 -0.15 -2.30
N ILE A 112 7.48 0.42 -2.08
CA ILE A 112 7.68 1.86 -1.87
C ILE A 112 8.57 2.36 -3.00
N LEU A 113 7.96 2.98 -4.01
CA LEU A 113 8.58 3.24 -5.30
C LEU A 113 8.66 4.75 -5.54
N ASN A 114 9.86 5.22 -5.91
CA ASN A 114 10.12 6.64 -6.18
C ASN A 114 9.70 7.57 -5.01
N THR A 115 10.01 7.13 -3.79
CA THR A 115 9.71 7.81 -2.53
C THR A 115 11.02 8.29 -1.93
N ASP A 116 11.13 9.58 -1.61
CA ASP A 116 12.32 10.13 -0.95
C ASP A 116 12.32 9.78 0.54
N MET A 117 13.13 8.79 0.93
CA MET A 117 13.36 8.42 2.33
C MET A 117 14.63 9.06 2.86
N ARG A 118 14.53 10.27 3.41
CA ARG A 118 15.69 10.99 3.94
C ARG A 118 16.39 10.24 5.09
N LYS A 119 17.62 10.61 5.43
CA LYS A 119 18.42 9.94 6.49
C LYS A 119 17.73 9.89 7.85
N ASP A 120 17.04 10.97 8.23
CA ASP A 120 16.27 11.11 9.47
C ASP A 120 15.13 10.08 9.58
N PHE A 121 14.66 9.55 8.44
CA PHE A 121 13.66 8.49 8.41
C PHE A 121 14.08 7.26 9.23
N PHE A 122 15.39 6.93 9.24
CA PHE A 122 15.92 5.68 9.80
C PHE A 122 16.43 5.82 11.25
N GLU A 123 16.22 6.98 11.90
CA GLU A 123 16.77 7.25 13.23
C GLU A 123 16.05 6.48 14.34
N VAL A 124 14.74 6.27 14.21
CA VAL A 124 13.89 5.68 15.25
C VAL A 124 12.87 4.72 14.64
N GLY A 125 13.01 3.43 14.94
CA GLY A 125 12.03 2.43 14.49
C GLY A 125 12.46 0.98 14.61
N ARG A 126 13.75 0.69 14.80
CA ARG A 126 14.29 -0.67 14.87
C ARG A 126 13.56 -1.60 15.84
N ARG A 127 13.28 -1.15 17.07
CA ARG A 127 12.55 -1.97 18.06
C ARG A 127 11.14 -2.32 17.55
N ILE A 128 10.44 -1.34 16.97
CA ILE A 128 9.09 -1.52 16.43
C ILE A 128 9.15 -2.45 15.21
N MET A 129 10.17 -2.34 14.35
CA MET A 129 10.42 -3.28 13.26
C MET A 129 10.55 -4.71 13.78
N GLU A 130 11.44 -4.93 14.74
CA GLU A 130 11.72 -6.26 15.29
C GLU A 130 10.46 -6.86 15.93
N GLU A 131 9.76 -6.10 16.79
CA GLU A 131 8.48 -6.53 17.38
C GLU A 131 7.43 -6.84 16.31
N THR A 132 7.29 -5.96 15.31
CA THR A 132 6.33 -6.13 14.21
C THR A 132 6.64 -7.41 13.44
N LEU A 133 7.89 -7.62 13.05
CA LEU A 133 8.29 -8.73 12.18
C LEU A 133 8.35 -10.07 12.91
N ASN A 134 8.68 -10.09 14.20
CA ASN A 134 8.63 -11.31 15.02
C ASN A 134 7.21 -11.85 15.19
N ASN A 135 6.21 -10.97 15.22
CA ASN A 135 4.80 -11.35 15.37
C ASN A 135 4.14 -11.82 14.07
N ARG A 136 4.88 -11.88 12.96
CA ARG A 136 4.34 -12.27 11.66
C ARG A 136 4.45 -13.76 11.44
N SER A 137 3.37 -14.36 10.97
CA SER A 137 3.35 -15.75 10.49
C SER A 137 4.01 -15.91 9.12
N GLN A 138 4.17 -14.83 8.36
CA GLN A 138 4.72 -14.83 7.02
C GLN A 138 5.73 -13.69 6.81
N THR A 139 6.82 -14.03 6.12
CA THR A 139 7.87 -13.10 5.73
C THR A 139 7.30 -11.95 4.90
N LEU A 140 7.67 -10.73 5.25
CA LEU A 140 7.34 -9.54 4.47
C LEU A 140 8.39 -9.34 3.36
N THR A 141 7.94 -9.03 2.15
CA THR A 141 8.80 -8.55 1.08
C THR A 141 8.67 -7.04 0.98
N LEU A 142 9.78 -6.34 1.21
CA LEU A 142 9.89 -4.91 1.02
C LEU A 142 10.68 -4.61 -0.25
N ASN A 143 10.02 -3.99 -1.21
CA ASN A 143 10.63 -3.53 -2.44
C ASN A 143 10.74 -2.01 -2.38
N CYS A 144 11.97 -1.52 -2.36
CA CYS A 144 12.23 -0.09 -2.38
C CYS A 144 12.93 0.27 -3.68
N CYS A 145 12.47 1.36 -4.30
CA CYS A 145 13.12 1.92 -5.47
C CYS A 145 13.50 3.37 -5.17
N ASP A 146 14.57 3.53 -4.39
CA ASP A 146 15.31 4.78 -4.22
C ASP A 146 16.80 4.45 -4.13
N ALA A 147 17.56 4.84 -5.16
CA ALA A 147 19.00 4.60 -5.22
C ALA A 147 19.77 5.34 -4.13
N ARG A 148 19.26 6.48 -3.64
CA ARG A 148 19.94 7.35 -2.66
C ARG A 148 19.98 6.72 -1.27
N CYS A 149 19.01 5.85 -0.98
CA CYS A 149 18.78 5.33 0.37
C CYS A 149 18.98 3.81 0.44
N LYS A 150 19.50 3.21 -0.63
CA LYS A 150 19.80 1.78 -0.73
C LYS A 150 20.66 1.31 0.45
N GLU A 151 21.74 2.01 0.74
CA GLU A 151 22.68 1.64 1.82
C GLU A 151 22.00 1.69 3.18
N LEU A 152 21.21 2.74 3.44
CA LEU A 152 20.46 2.91 4.68
C LEU A 152 19.43 1.79 4.88
N ILE A 153 18.67 1.44 3.85
CA ILE A 153 17.72 0.31 3.90
C ILE A 153 18.45 -1.01 4.17
N LEU A 154 19.59 -1.24 3.52
CA LEU A 154 20.37 -2.46 3.77
C LEU A 154 20.94 -2.50 5.19
N GLN A 155 21.36 -1.35 5.72
CA GLN A 155 21.94 -1.20 7.05
C GLN A 155 20.90 -1.34 8.17
N HIS A 156 19.77 -0.64 8.07
CA HIS A 156 18.77 -0.54 9.14
C HIS A 156 17.76 -1.68 9.12
N PHE A 157 17.29 -2.11 7.94
CA PHE A 157 16.19 -3.08 7.86
C PHE A 157 16.69 -4.52 7.85
N LYS A 158 17.38 -4.96 8.90
CA LYS A 158 17.93 -6.33 8.99
C LYS A 158 17.05 -7.20 9.86
N HIS A 159 16.34 -8.16 9.27
CA HIS A 159 15.52 -9.11 10.00
C HIS A 159 15.26 -10.40 9.20
N PRO A 160 15.23 -11.61 9.81
CA PRO A 160 14.97 -12.87 9.09
C PRO A 160 13.58 -12.93 8.42
N GLN A 161 12.57 -12.31 9.04
CA GLN A 161 11.21 -12.21 8.50
C GLN A 161 11.03 -11.06 7.48
N LEU A 162 12.13 -10.47 7.00
CA LEU A 162 12.10 -9.41 5.99
C LEU A 162 13.00 -9.75 4.80
N LYS A 163 12.38 -9.91 3.63
CA LYS A 163 13.09 -9.94 2.34
C LYS A 163 13.10 -8.54 1.77
N LYS A 164 14.26 -8.10 1.31
CA LYS A 164 14.46 -6.76 0.74
C LYS A 164 14.90 -6.88 -0.71
N PHE A 165 14.23 -6.16 -1.59
CA PHE A 165 14.71 -5.96 -2.95
C PHE A 165 14.84 -4.46 -3.21
N ILE A 166 16.01 -4.05 -3.67
CA ILE A 166 16.29 -2.65 -3.94
C ILE A 166 16.62 -2.50 -5.41
N PHE A 167 15.81 -1.72 -6.11
CA PHE A 167 15.94 -1.49 -7.54
C PHE A 167 16.62 -0.15 -7.79
N SER A 168 17.59 -0.12 -8.72
CA SER A 168 18.30 1.11 -9.11
C SER A 168 17.52 1.97 -10.11
N LEU A 169 16.51 1.40 -10.79
CA LEU A 169 15.64 2.07 -11.74
C LEU A 169 14.21 1.54 -11.58
N CYS A 170 13.25 2.43 -11.35
CA CYS A 170 11.83 2.06 -11.26
C CYS A 170 11.26 1.94 -12.68
N ASN A 171 11.70 0.93 -13.45
CA ASN A 171 10.96 0.57 -14.65
C ASN A 171 9.69 -0.15 -14.20
N HIS A 172 8.61 0.60 -13.99
CA HIS A 172 7.29 0.06 -13.66
C HIS A 172 6.83 -0.90 -14.76
N PRO A 173 6.79 -2.23 -14.56
CA PRO A 173 6.43 -3.13 -15.66
C PRO A 173 4.91 -3.24 -15.86
N ASN A 174 4.07 -2.50 -15.11
CA ASN A 174 2.64 -2.81 -15.00
C ASN A 174 1.67 -1.61 -15.02
N ILE A 175 2.06 -0.46 -15.58
CA ILE A 175 1.11 0.65 -15.84
C ILE A 175 0.48 0.56 -17.23
N THR A 176 0.99 -0.31 -18.12
CA THR A 176 0.43 -0.52 -19.46
C THR A 176 0.22 -2.00 -19.74
N LYS A 177 -0.96 -2.50 -19.35
CA LYS A 177 -1.91 -3.30 -20.14
C LYS A 177 -3.15 -3.63 -19.32
#